data_AF-A0A6I0HIM0-F1
#
_entry.id   AF-A0A6I0HIM0-F1
#
_cell.length_a   1.000
_cell.length_b   1.000
_cell.length_c   1.000
_cell.angle_alpha   90.00
_cell.angle_beta   90.00
_cell.angle_gamma   90.00
#
_symmetry.space_group_name_H-M   'P 1'
#
loop_
_entity.id
_entity.type
_entity.pdbx_description
1 polymer ?
#
loop_
_entity_poly.entity_id
_entity_poly.type
_entity_poly.pdbx_seq_one_letter_code
_entity_poly.pdbx_strand_id
1 'polypeptide(L)'
;MNKLEHIATIDFCYWRLKILCKQLSKPKSNIEIMVDNACGYNEAEEIRKECIILLEQIIESKKAISADYSGDSKFLDKLKKWNG
;
A
#
# COMPACT_ATOMS: atom_id res chain seq x y z
N MET A 1 -12.36 -7.75 -16.01
CA MET A 1 -11.20 -7.06 -16.61
C MET A 1 -10.56 -7.96 -17.64
N ASN A 2 -10.10 -7.42 -18.75
CA ASN A 2 -9.25 -8.14 -19.69
C ASN A 2 -7.79 -8.19 -19.17
N LYS A 3 -6.93 -8.96 -19.85
CA LYS A 3 -5.52 -9.11 -19.43
C LYS A 3 -4.78 -7.77 -19.35
N LEU A 4 -5.04 -6.84 -20.28
CA LEU A 4 -4.38 -5.53 -20.30
C LEU A 4 -4.82 -4.67 -19.11
N GLU A 5 -6.10 -4.69 -18.76
CA GLU A 5 -6.63 -3.98 -17.59
C GLU A 5 -6.04 -4.50 -16.28
N HIS A 6 -5.82 -5.82 -16.16
CA HIS A 6 -5.12 -6.38 -15.00
C HIS A 6 -3.66 -5.92 -14.92
N ILE A 7 -2.95 -5.85 -16.06
CA ILE A 7 -1.57 -5.34 -16.10
C ILE A 7 -1.53 -3.86 -15.70
N ALA A 8 -2.42 -3.04 -16.26
CA ALA A 8 -2.52 -1.62 -15.91
C ALA A 8 -2.86 -1.42 -14.42
N THR A 9 -3.72 -2.27 -13.85
CA THR A 9 -4.04 -2.25 -12.41
C THR A 9 -2.81 -2.56 -11.57
N ILE A 10 -2.04 -3.60 -11.93
CA ILE A 10 -0.80 -3.97 -11.23
C ILE A 10 0.22 -2.82 -11.27
N ASP A 11 0.44 -2.23 -12.45
CA ASP A 11 1.37 -1.11 -12.64
C ASP A 11 0.96 0.11 -11.80
N PHE A 12 -0.34 0.44 -11.79
CA PHE A 12 -0.88 1.51 -10.97
C PHE A 12 -0.65 1.24 -9.47
N CYS A 13 -0.96 0.03 -8.99
CA CYS A 13 -0.78 -0.31 -7.58
C CYS A 13 0.69 -0.21 -7.15
N TYR A 14 1.63 -0.72 -7.95
CA TYR A 14 3.06 -0.57 -7.64
C TYR A 14 3.53 0.89 -7.67
N TRP A 15 3.05 1.69 -8.63
CA TRP A 15 3.33 3.12 -8.65
C TRP A 15 2.82 3.80 -7.38
N ARG A 16 1.59 3.49 -6.94
CA ARG A 16 0.99 4.06 -5.73
C ARG A 16 1.75 3.66 -4.48
N LEU A 17 2.15 2.39 -4.35
CA LEU A 17 3.00 1.91 -3.25
C LEU A 17 4.31 2.71 -3.18
N LYS A 18 4.94 3.00 -4.31
CA LYS A 18 6.16 3.84 -4.36
C LYS A 18 5.91 5.27 -3.88
N ILE A 19 4.74 5.84 -4.16
CA ILE A 19 4.36 7.17 -3.65
C ILE A 19 4.16 7.13 -2.13
N LEU A 20 3.47 6.12 -1.60
CA LEU A 20 3.27 5.93 -0.16
C LEU A 20 4.60 5.76 0.59
N CYS A 21 5.54 4.98 0.05
CA CYS A 21 6.88 4.87 0.63
C CYS A 21 7.60 6.23 0.67
N LYS A 22 7.46 7.06 -0.37
CA LYS A 22 8.03 8.41 -0.39
C LYS A 22 7.37 9.34 0.62
N GLN A 23 6.07 9.19 0.88
CA GLN A 23 5.38 9.97 1.90
C GLN A 23 5.91 9.63 3.30
N LEU A 24 6.00 8.34 3.63
CA LEU A 24 6.57 7.89 4.91
C LEU A 24 8.04 8.28 5.11
N SER A 25 8.79 8.42 4.02
CA SER A 25 10.21 8.82 4.09
C SER A 25 10.41 10.32 4.35
N LYS A 26 9.36 11.14 4.23
CA LYS A 26 9.47 12.58 4.45
C LYS A 26 9.32 12.87 5.95
N PRO A 27 10.27 13.60 6.56
CA PRO A 27 10.10 14.05 7.93
C PRO A 27 8.94 15.05 7.99
N LYS A 28 8.07 14.89 8.99
CA LYS A 28 7.01 15.86 9.27
C LYS A 28 7.57 17.09 9.97
N SER A 29 7.00 18.24 9.63
CA SER A 29 7.18 19.47 10.38
C SER A 29 6.49 19.39 11.76
N ASN A 30 6.93 20.23 12.69
CA ASN A 30 6.32 20.31 14.02
C ASN A 30 4.82 20.67 13.95
N ILE A 31 4.41 21.47 12.97
CA ILE A 31 3.01 21.86 12.78
C ILE A 31 2.18 20.66 12.34
N GLU A 32 2.66 19.86 11.37
CA GLU A 32 1.96 18.64 10.93
C GLU A 32 1.79 17.65 12.08
N ILE A 33 2.83 17.45 12.89
CA ILE A 33 2.75 16.59 14.08
C ILE A 33 1.70 17.12 15.07
N MET A 34 1.63 18.43 15.30
CA MET A 34 0.63 19.03 16.18
C MET A 34 -0.80 18.84 15.65
N VAL A 35 -1.01 19.03 14.34
CA VAL A 35 -2.31 18.82 13.68
C VAL A 35 -2.73 17.36 13.76
N ASP A 36 -1.82 16.43 13.45
CA ASP A 36 -2.07 14.99 13.53
C ASP A 36 -2.48 14.57 14.94
N ASN A 37 -1.74 15.03 15.96
CA ASN A 37 -2.06 14.74 17.36
C ASN A 37 -3.41 15.33 17.79
N ALA A 38 -3.74 16.55 17.37
CA ALA A 38 -5.01 17.19 17.71
C ALA A 38 -6.22 16.48 17.05
N CYS A 39 -6.02 15.94 15.85
CA CYS A 39 -7.05 15.21 15.11
C CYS A 39 -7.07 13.69 15.41
N GLY A 40 -6.09 13.17 16.16
CA GLY A 40 -5.92 11.72 16.36
C GLY A 40 -5.54 10.97 15.08
N TYR A 41 -4.95 11.67 14.10
CA TYR A 41 -4.57 11.09 12.82
C TYR A 41 -3.23 10.36 12.92
N ASN A 42 -3.21 9.09 12.52
CA ASN A 42 -1.98 8.30 12.42
C ASN A 42 -1.71 7.96 10.95
N GLU A 43 -0.87 8.78 10.31
CA GLU A 43 -0.50 8.58 8.91
C GLU A 43 0.10 7.20 8.64
N ALA A 44 0.92 6.66 9.53
CA ALA A 44 1.53 5.35 9.34
C ALA A 44 0.48 4.23 9.32
N GLU A 45 -0.55 4.35 10.16
CA GLU A 45 -1.68 3.43 10.20
C GLU A 45 -2.55 3.54 8.95
N GLU A 46 -2.83 4.75 8.49
CA GLU A 46 -3.63 4.98 7.28
C GLU A 46 -2.89 4.50 6.02
N ILE A 47 -1.60 4.79 5.91
CA ILE A 47 -0.74 4.28 4.83
C ILE A 47 -0.67 2.75 4.88
N ARG A 48 -0.62 2.14 6.07
CA ARG A 48 -0.65 0.68 6.22
C ARG A 48 -1.94 0.08 5.65
N LYS A 49 -3.09 0.65 6.01
CA LYS A 49 -4.40 0.20 5.49
C LYS A 49 -4.45 0.31 3.97
N GLU A 50 -3.98 1.43 3.42
CA GLU A 50 -3.92 1.63 1.96
C GLU A 50 -2.97 0.61 1.28
N CYS A 51 -1.79 0.36 1.85
CA CYS A 51 -0.85 -0.65 1.34
C CYS A 51 -1.49 -2.06 1.29
N ILE A 52 -2.27 -2.43 2.31
CA ILE A 52 -2.97 -3.72 2.37
C ILE A 52 -3.95 -3.84 1.18
N ILE A 53 -4.77 -2.82 0.96
CA ILE A 53 -5.76 -2.81 -0.13
C ILE A 53 -5.06 -2.94 -1.50
N LEU A 54 -3.98 -2.18 -1.71
CA LEU A 54 -3.21 -2.21 -2.96
C LEU A 54 -2.59 -3.59 -3.22
N LEU A 55 -2.07 -4.26 -2.18
CA LEU A 55 -1.47 -5.59 -2.32
C LEU A 55 -2.53 -6.66 -2.59
N GLU A 56 -3.70 -6.55 -1.98
CA GLU A 56 -4.83 -7.43 -2.28
C GLU A 56 -5.24 -7.31 -3.76
N GLN A 57 -5.33 -6.08 -4.29
CA GLN A 57 -5.61 -5.83 -5.72
C GLN A 57 -4.53 -6.39 -6.66
N ILE A 58 -3.24 -6.26 -6.29
CA ILE A 58 -2.12 -6.85 -7.05
C ILE A 58 -2.26 -8.37 -7.09
N ILE A 59 -2.51 -9.01 -5.95
CA ILE A 59 -2.62 -10.47 -5.84
C ILE A 59 -3.81 -10.98 -6.67
N GLU A 60 -4.97 -10.33 -6.57
CA GLU A 60 -6.15 -10.69 -7.37
C GLU A 60 -5.89 -10.55 -8.87
N SER A 61 -5.28 -9.43 -9.29
CA SER A 61 -4.96 -9.20 -10.71
C SER A 61 -3.91 -10.18 -11.24
N LYS A 62 -2.88 -10.49 -10.45
CA LYS A 62 -1.86 -11.49 -10.82
C LYS A 62 -2.43 -12.89 -10.91
N LYS A 63 -3.33 -13.29 -9.99
CA LYS A 63 -4.07 -14.55 -10.07
C LYS A 63 -4.89 -14.63 -11.37
N ALA A 64 -5.60 -13.56 -11.73
CA ALA A 64 -6.44 -13.50 -12.93
C ALA A 64 -5.65 -13.66 -14.24
N ILE A 65 -4.38 -13.25 -14.28
CA ILE A 65 -3.50 -13.40 -15.45
C ILE A 65 -2.47 -14.54 -15.31
N SER A 66 -2.62 -15.39 -14.28
CA SER A 66 -1.71 -16.51 -13.97
C SER A 66 -0.24 -16.10 -13.80
N ALA A 67 0.00 -14.91 -13.23
CA ALA A 67 1.34 -14.42 -12.88
C ALA A 67 1.71 -14.78 -11.43
N ASP A 68 3.02 -14.89 -11.14
CA ASP A 68 3.49 -15.14 -9.79
C ASP A 68 3.22 -13.94 -8.85
N TYR A 69 2.57 -14.25 -7.72
CA TYR A 69 2.21 -13.31 -6.65
C TYR A 69 2.80 -13.72 -5.30
N SER A 70 3.71 -14.71 -5.26
CA SER A 70 4.26 -15.26 -4.01
C SER A 70 4.97 -14.20 -3.15
N GLY A 71 5.67 -13.25 -3.79
CA GLY A 71 6.31 -12.11 -3.13
C GLY A 71 5.31 -11.16 -2.48
N ASP A 72 4.27 -10.79 -3.23
CA ASP A 72 3.24 -9.86 -2.75
C ASP A 72 2.44 -10.47 -1.58
N SER A 73 2.13 -11.76 -1.64
CA SER A 73 1.46 -12.49 -0.55
C SER A 73 2.29 -12.48 0.73
N LYS A 74 3.60 -12.78 0.63
CA LYS A 74 4.50 -12.73 1.80
C LYS A 74 4.60 -11.33 2.39
N PHE A 75 4.56 -10.30 1.55
CA PHE A 75 4.61 -8.92 2.00
C PHE A 75 3.30 -8.50 2.68
N LEU A 76 2.16 -8.88 2.12
CA LEU A 76 0.84 -8.68 2.71
C LEU A 76 0.72 -9.33 4.10
N ASP A 77 1.20 -10.58 4.23
CA ASP A 77 1.19 -11.31 5.51
C ASP A 77 2.02 -10.58 6.58
N LYS A 78 3.16 -9.99 6.19
CA LYS A 78 3.99 -9.19 7.11
C LYS A 78 3.27 -7.92 7.54
N LEU A 79 2.63 -7.21 6.61
CA LEU A 79 1.88 -5.99 6.92
C LEU A 79 0.69 -6.23 7.83
N LYS A 80 -0.06 -7.32 7.62
CA LYS A 80 -1.20 -7.70 8.48
C LYS A 80 -0.79 -8.11 9.89
N LYS A 81 0.41 -8.67 10.05
CA LYS A 81 0.98 -9.06 11.35
C LYS A 81 1.66 -7.91 12.08
N TRP A 82 1.94 -6.80 11.39
CA TRP A 82 2.52 -5.65 12.04
C TRP A 82 1.49 -5.04 12.98
N ASN A 83 1.72 -5.11 14.28
CA ASN A 83 1.01 -4.32 15.27
C ASN A 83 1.85 -3.07 15.48
N GLY A 84 1.44 -1.96 14.86
CA GLY A 84 2.12 -0.67 14.99
C GLY A 84 2.28 -0.25 16.44
#